data_AF-A0A8S9LWA7-F1
#
_entry.id   AF-A0A8S9LWA7-F1
#
_cell.length_a   1.000
_cell.length_b   1.000
_cell.length_c   1.000
_cell.angle_alpha   90.00
_cell.angle_beta   90.00
_cell.angle_gamma   90.00
#
_symmetry.space_group_name_H-M   'P 1'
#
loop_
_entity.id
_entity.type
_entity.pdbx_description
1 polymer ?
#
loop_
_entity_poly.entity_id
_entity_poly.type
_entity_poly.pdbx_seq_one_letter_code
_entity_poly.pdbx_strand_id
1 'polypeptide(L)' 'LRKLAAQAILFHLWKQRNNVYHNNIAVAPSVISELIYRDVRNIIMARRKRKQFHSLLASWII' A
#
# COMPACT_ATOMS: atom_id res chain seq x y z
N LEU A 1 10.19 3.27 -5.53
CA LEU A 1 9.11 2.26 -5.47
C LEU A 1 9.25 1.35 -4.26
N ARG A 2 10.35 0.58 -4.15
CA ARG A 2 10.60 -0.36 -3.04
C ARG A 2 10.38 0.21 -1.63
N LYS A 3 10.90 1.41 -1.33
CA LYS A 3 10.68 2.09 -0.04
C LYS A 3 9.19 2.39 0.23
N LEU A 4 8.46 2.85 -0.78
CA LEU A 4 7.03 3.15 -0.67
C LEU A 4 6.21 1.87 -0.46
N ALA A 5 6.49 0.83 -1.24
CA ALA A 5 5.83 -0.47 -1.09
C ALA A 5 6.10 -1.08 0.30
N ALA A 6 7.35 -1.04 0.78
CA ALA A 6 7.70 -1.50 2.12
C ALA A 6 6.94 -0.75 3.22
N GLN A 7 6.86 0.59 3.12
CA GLN A 7 6.09 1.39 4.07
C GLN A 7 4.59 1.03 4.05
N ALA A 8 4.00 0.84 2.87
CA ALA A 8 2.61 0.44 2.74
C ALA A 8 2.36 -0.95 3.34
N ILE A 9 3.24 -1.92 3.07
CA ILE A 9 3.15 -3.28 3.63
C ILE A 9 3.24 -3.23 5.16
N LEU A 10 4.24 -2.52 5.71
CA LEU A 10 4.42 -2.41 7.16
C LEU A 10 3.20 -1.75 7.84
N PHE A 11 2.65 -0.69 7.22
CA PHE A 11 1.45 -0.03 7.72
C PHE A 11 0.25 -0.97 7.76
N HIS A 12 -0.02 -1.69 6.66
CA HIS A 12 -1.15 -2.61 6.57
C HIS A 12 -0.98 -3.82 7.50
N LEU A 13 0.24 -4.32 7.68
CA LEU A 13 0.54 -5.39 8.62
C LEU A 13 0.30 -4.97 10.08
N TRP A 14 0.80 -3.79 10.45
CA TRP A 14 0.53 -3.21 11.78
C TRP A 14 -0.96 -2.98 12.01
N LYS A 15 -1.67 -2.44 11.00
CA LYS A 15 -3.12 -2.23 11.05
C LYS A 15 -3.87 -3.55 11.24
N GLN A 16 -3.47 -4.60 10.51
CA GLN A 16 -4.09 -5.92 10.60
C GLN A 16 -3.86 -6.55 11.98
N ARG A 17 -2.63 -6.47 12.52
CA ARG A 17 -2.34 -6.91 13.88
C ARG A 17 -3.25 -6.22 14.90
N ASN A 18 -3.41 -4.91 14.79
CA ASN A 18 -4.27 -4.16 15.71
C ASN A 18 -5.74 -4.52 15.56
N ASN A 19 -6.21 -4.78 14.35
CA ASN A 19 -7.58 -5.20 14.11
C ASN A 19 -7.88 -6.57 14.74
N VAL A 20 -6.92 -7.49 14.70
CA VAL A 20 -7.01 -8.77 15.42
C VAL A 20 -7.02 -8.52 16.93
N TYR A 21 -6.11 -7.69 17.45
CA TYR A 21 -6.00 -7.45 18.88
C TYR A 21 -7.23 -6.77 19.49
N HIS A 22 -7.81 -5.76 18.82
CA HIS A 22 -8.92 -4.98 19.35
C HIS A 22 -10.30 -5.49 18.94
N ASN A 23 -10.43 -6.05 17.73
CA ASN A 23 -11.72 -6.43 17.16
C ASN A 23 -11.86 -7.95 16.95
N ASN A 24 -10.81 -8.74 17.20
CA ASN A 24 -10.76 -10.18 16.87
C ASN A 24 -11.09 -10.49 15.39
N ILE A 25 -10.85 -9.54 14.49
CA ILE A 25 -11.15 -9.69 13.06
C ILE A 25 -9.85 -9.90 12.26
N ALA A 26 -9.74 -11.07 11.65
CA ALA A 26 -8.71 -11.37 10.67
C ALA A 26 -9.19 -11.02 9.25
N VAL A 27 -8.48 -10.12 8.56
CA VAL A 27 -8.76 -9.81 7.15
C VAL A 27 -7.94 -10.75 6.27
N ALA A 28 -8.57 -11.27 5.22
CA ALA A 28 -7.91 -12.18 4.29
C ALA A 28 -6.67 -11.51 3.63
N PRO A 29 -5.55 -12.23 3.47
CA PRO A 29 -4.34 -11.68 2.85
C PRO A 29 -4.55 -11.14 1.43
N SER A 30 -5.46 -11.74 0.66
CA SER A 30 -5.84 -11.27 -0.68
C SER A 30 -6.41 -9.85 -0.65
N VAL A 31 -7.32 -9.57 0.29
CA VAL A 31 -7.93 -8.25 0.47
C VAL A 31 -6.87 -7.23 0.90
N ILE A 32 -5.98 -7.60 1.83
CA ILE A 32 -4.88 -6.72 2.27
C ILE A 32 -3.94 -6.41 1.09
N SER A 33 -3.61 -7.40 0.26
CA SER A 33 -2.75 -7.21 -0.91
C SER A 33 -3.36 -6.25 -1.93
N GLU A 34 -4.68 -6.34 -2.16
CA GLU A 34 -5.39 -5.41 -3.04
C GLU A 34 -5.44 -3.99 -2.46
N LEU A 35 -5.64 -3.86 -1.15
CA LEU A 35 -5.59 -2.57 -0.46
C LEU A 35 -4.21 -1.92 -0.56
N ILE A 36 -3.13 -2.68 -0.33
CA ILE A 36 -1.75 -2.21 -0.51
C ILE A 36 -1.55 -1.76 -1.97
N TYR A 37 -2.03 -2.54 -2.95
CA TYR A 37 -1.93 -2.19 -4.36
C TYR A 37 -2.59 -0.85 -4.68
N ARG A 38 -3.83 -0.67 -4.22
CA ARG A 38 -4.61 0.57 -4.38
C ARG A 38 -3.97 1.75 -3.67
N ASP A 39 -3.49 1.58 -2.44
CA ASP A 39 -2.88 2.65 -1.66
C ASP A 39 -1.58 3.16 -2.27
N VAL A 40 -0.68 2.25 -2.68
CA VAL A 40 0.56 2.63 -3.36
C VAL A 40 0.25 3.37 -4.67
N ARG A 41 -0.72 2.88 -5.46
CA ARG A 41 -1.17 3.56 -6.68
C ARG A 41 -1.72 4.96 -6.37
N ASN A 42 -2.56 5.10 -5.36
CA ASN A 42 -3.15 6.38 -4.95
C ASN A 42 -2.09 7.38 -4.49
N ILE A 43 -1.10 6.93 -3.70
CA ILE A 43 0.02 7.75 -3.23
C ILE A 43 0.84 8.27 -4.41
N ILE A 44 1.13 7.43 -5.40
CA ILE A 44 1.86 7.81 -6.61
C ILE A 44 1.02 8.78 -7.45
N MET A 45 -0.27 8.50 -7.66
CA MET A 45 -1.18 9.35 -8.42
C MET A 45 -1.32 10.75 -7.80
N ALA A 46 -1.50 10.83 -6.48
CA ALA A 46 -1.58 12.11 -5.77
C ALA A 46 -0.31 12.97 -5.92
N ARG A 47 0.85 12.33 -6.15
CA ARG A 47 2.15 13.00 -6.31
C ARG A 47 2.63 13.03 -7.77
N ARG A 48 1.79 12.67 -8.74
CA ARG A 48 2.14 12.54 -10.17
C ARG A 48 2.75 13.80 -10.79
N LYS A 49 2.41 15.00 -10.29
CA LYS A 49 2.97 16.28 -10.76
C LYS A 49 4.46 16.44 -10.40
N ARG A 50 5.00 15.64 -9.47
CA ARG A 50 6.44 15.61 -9.15
C ARG A 50 7.15 14.68 -10.13
N LYS A 51 8.19 15.18 -10.82
CA LYS A 51 8.95 14.42 -11.83
C LYS A 51 9.42 13.03 -11.34
N GLN A 52 9.77 12.91 -10.06
CA GLN A 52 10.21 11.66 -9.43
C GLN A 52 9.14 10.55 -9.37
N PHE A 53 7.85 10.89 -9.44
CA PHE A 53 6.75 9.93 -9.33
C PHE A 53 6.19 9.50 -10.69
N HIS A 54 6.60 10.16 -11.77
CA HIS A 54 6.14 9.84 -13.12
C HIS A 54 6.63 8.47 -13.59
N SER A 55 7.92 8.17 -13.36
CA SER A 55 8.51 6.86 -13.65
C SER A 55 8.07 5.77 -12.68
N LEU A 56 7.76 6.14 -11.43
CA LEU A 56 7.30 5.20 -10.40
C LEU A 56 5.94 4.58 -10.71
N LEU A 57 5.05 5.33 -11.36
CA LEU A 57 3.73 4.81 -11.74
C LEU A 57 3.85 3.74 -12.82
N ALA A 58 4.69 3.99 -13.83
CA ALA A 58 4.93 3.02 -14.90
C ALA A 58 5.47 1.70 -14.32
N SER A 59 6.43 1.76 -13.40
CA SER A 59 6.98 0.56 -12.73
C SER A 59 6.05 -0.12 -11.73
N TRP A 60 4.86 0.43 -11.43
CA TRP A 60 3.88 -0.19 -10.52
C TRP A 60 2.71 -0.83 -11.27
N ILE A 61 2.41 -0.32 -12.47
CA ILE A 61 1.34 -0.83 -13.34
C ILE A 61 1.86 -1.93 -14.29
N ILE A 62 3.12 -1.83 -14.70
CA ILE A 62 3.85 -2.83 -15.50
C ILE A 62 4.42 -3.90 -14.59
#